data_AF-A0A6M0C2V8-F1
#
_entry.id   AF-A0A6M0C2V8-F1
#
_cell.length_a   1.000
_cell.length_b   1.000
_cell.length_c   1.000
_cell.angle_alpha   90.00
_cell.angle_beta   90.00
_cell.angle_gamma   90.00
#
_symmetry.space_group_name_H-M   'P 1'
#
loop_
_entity.id
_entity.type
_entity.pdbx_description
1 polymer ?
#
loop_
_entity_poly.entity_id
_entity_poly.type
_entity_poly.pdbx_seq_one_letter_code
_entity_poly.pdbx_strand_id
1 'polypeptide(L)'
;MFYLRERKDIEEAIALFSTAKILWVDTEVADYKSRQPRLSLIQVLTDGGEIRGDRVYLLDVLDSQENADIFIKKIMTNSQIEKVFHNAKYDVKFLGKKAAKNITCTLEIAKKLPYYLLPLPNLTLKTL
;
A
#
# COMPACT_ATOMS: atom_id res chain seq x y z
N MET A 1 9.58 -8.70 -9.81
CA MET A 1 8.16 -8.54 -9.47
C MET A 1 7.58 -9.92 -9.21
N PHE A 2 6.84 -10.09 -8.11
CA PHE A 2 6.27 -11.37 -7.69
C PHE A 2 4.75 -11.24 -7.63
N TYR A 3 4.01 -12.07 -8.36
CA TYR A 3 2.55 -12.11 -8.29
C TYR A 3 2.14 -13.32 -7.46
N LEU A 4 1.42 -13.08 -6.36
CA LEU A 4 1.09 -14.05 -5.33
C LEU A 4 -0.43 -14.17 -5.22
N ARG A 5 -0.95 -15.38 -5.37
CA ARG A 5 -2.39 -15.67 -5.28
C ARG A 5 -2.72 -16.66 -4.17
N GLU A 6 -1.85 -17.64 -3.98
CA GLU A 6 -2.05 -18.66 -2.96
C GLU A 6 -1.82 -18.08 -1.56
N ARG A 7 -2.70 -18.45 -0.64
CA ARG A 7 -2.66 -17.97 0.75
C ARG A 7 -1.29 -18.16 1.40
N LYS A 8 -0.68 -19.32 1.20
CA LYS A 8 0.62 -19.66 1.78
C LYS A 8 1.71 -18.68 1.31
N ASP A 9 1.76 -18.41 0.01
CA ASP A 9 2.76 -17.51 -0.55
C ASP A 9 2.54 -16.06 -0.06
N ILE A 10 1.28 -15.64 0.06
CA ILE A 10 0.92 -14.34 0.62
C ILE A 10 1.33 -14.24 2.10
N GLU A 11 1.09 -15.27 2.90
CA GLU A 11 1.50 -15.31 4.31
C GLU A 11 3.04 -15.25 4.46
N GLU A 12 3.77 -15.99 3.63
CA GLU A 12 5.24 -15.96 3.59
C GLU A 12 5.77 -14.57 3.20
N ALA A 13 5.16 -13.92 2.20
CA ALA A 13 5.49 -12.56 1.81
C ALA A 13 5.17 -11.55 2.93
N ILE A 14 4.03 -11.68 3.61
CA ILE A 14 3.66 -10.83 4.75
C ILE A 14 4.64 -11.01 5.91
N ALA A 15 5.14 -12.23 6.16
CA ALA A 15 6.17 -12.47 7.15
C ALA A 15 7.46 -11.71 6.81
N LEU A 16 7.87 -11.70 5.53
CA LEU A 16 8.98 -10.88 5.05
C LEU A 16 8.70 -9.38 5.21
N PHE A 17 7.51 -8.90 4.83
CA PHE A 17 7.15 -7.49 4.95
C PHE A 17 7.17 -7.01 6.40
N SER A 18 6.85 -7.91 7.34
CA SER A 18 6.84 -7.61 8.77
C SER A 18 8.23 -7.29 9.34
N THR A 19 9.31 -7.61 8.61
CA THR A 19 10.68 -7.26 9.00
C THR A 19 11.16 -5.93 8.41
N ALA A 20 10.41 -5.34 7.48
CA ALA A 20 10.77 -4.07 6.85
C ALA A 20 10.50 -2.89 7.78
N LYS A 21 11.31 -1.84 7.65
CA LYS A 21 11.05 -0.56 8.33
C LYS A 21 10.03 0.29 7.57
N ILE A 22 10.14 0.29 6.24
CA ILE A 22 9.30 1.06 5.34
C ILE A 22 8.73 0.13 4.28
N LEU A 23 7.44 0.25 4.02
CA LEU A 23 6.75 -0.38 2.90
C LEU A 23 6.06 0.68 2.07
N TRP A 24 6.23 0.62 0.76
CA TRP A 24 5.47 1.43 -0.19
C TRP A 24 4.30 0.59 -0.67
N VAL A 25 3.09 1.11 -0.51
CA VAL A 25 1.86 0.34 -0.71
C VAL A 25 0.91 1.10 -1.62
N ASP A 26 0.26 0.36 -2.51
CA ASP A 26 -0.82 0.84 -3.36
C ASP A 26 -1.89 -0.25 -3.51
N THR A 27 -3.10 0.12 -3.95
CA THR A 27 -4.18 -0.86 -4.15
C THR A 27 -4.91 -0.69 -5.47
N GLU A 28 -5.33 -1.82 -6.04
CA GLU A 28 -6.29 -1.85 -7.14
C GLU A 28 -7.67 -2.25 -6.64
N VAL A 29 -8.70 -1.59 -7.18
CA VAL A 29 -10.10 -1.80 -6.79
C VAL A 29 -10.94 -2.19 -8.00
N ALA A 30 -11.52 -3.38 -7.95
CA ALA A 30 -12.51 -3.84 -8.92
C ALA A 30 -13.88 -3.20 -8.66
N ASP A 31 -14.65 -3.02 -9.74
CA ASP A 31 -16.01 -2.49 -9.70
C ASP A 31 -16.15 -1.15 -8.97
N TYR A 32 -15.19 -0.24 -9.16
CA TYR A 32 -15.11 1.02 -8.41
C TYR A 32 -16.36 1.92 -8.54
N LYS A 33 -17.15 1.77 -9.61
CA LYS A 33 -18.42 2.49 -9.83
C LYS A 33 -19.62 1.82 -9.16
N SER A 34 -19.47 0.59 -8.67
CA SER A 34 -20.55 -0.14 -8.02
C SER A 34 -20.79 0.36 -6.59
N ARG A 35 -21.90 -0.07 -5.99
CA ARG A 35 -22.18 0.20 -4.56
C ARG A 35 -21.25 -0.57 -3.63
N GLN A 36 -20.56 -1.60 -4.12
CA GLN A 36 -19.70 -2.50 -3.36
C GLN A 36 -18.37 -2.68 -4.09
N PRO A 37 -17.52 -1.65 -4.14
CA PRO A 37 -16.18 -1.78 -4.70
C PRO A 37 -15.39 -2.85 -3.94
N ARG A 38 -14.63 -3.67 -4.67
CA ARG A 38 -13.90 -4.82 -4.12
C ARG A 38 -12.40 -4.57 -4.24
N LEU A 39 -11.67 -4.81 -3.16
CA LEU A 39 -10.21 -4.80 -3.21
C LEU A 39 -9.74 -5.97 -4.08
N SER A 40 -8.99 -5.70 -5.15
CA SER A 40 -8.53 -6.74 -6.07
C SER A 40 -7.06 -7.07 -5.89
N LEU A 41 -6.21 -6.04 -5.79
CA LEU A 41 -4.78 -6.23 -5.62
C LEU A 41 -4.24 -5.32 -4.52
N ILE A 42 -3.20 -5.78 -3.86
CA ILE A 42 -2.33 -4.96 -3.01
C ILE A 42 -0.94 -5.01 -3.61
N GLN A 43 -0.41 -3.85 -4.02
CA GLN A 43 0.98 -3.71 -4.43
C GLN A 43 1.83 -3.34 -3.22
N VAL A 44 2.97 -4.03 -3.04
CA VAL A 44 3.93 -3.74 -1.99
C VAL A 44 5.32 -3.68 -2.59
N LEU A 45 5.98 -2.53 -2.45
CA LEU A 45 7.40 -2.39 -2.68
C LEU A 45 8.10 -2.39 -1.31
N THR A 46 8.98 -3.36 -1.12
CA THR A 46 9.84 -3.46 0.06
C THR A 46 11.17 -2.79 -0.24
N ASP A 47 11.66 -1.94 0.66
CA ASP A 47 13.10 -1.69 0.69
C ASP A 47 13.75 -3.03 1.07
N GLY A 48 14.54 -3.63 0.17
CA GLY A 48 15.16 -4.93 0.41
C GLY A 48 16.36 -4.85 1.36
N GLY A 49 16.54 -3.74 2.07
CA GLY A 49 17.85 -3.30 2.54
C GLY A 49 18.90 -3.25 1.42
N GLU A 50 20.14 -2.95 1.79
CA GLU A 50 21.26 -2.83 0.84
C GLU A 50 21.57 -4.14 0.09
N ILE A 51 21.10 -5.29 0.57
CA ILE A 51 21.53 -6.62 0.11
C ILE A 51 20.54 -7.27 -0.87
N ARG A 52 19.22 -7.04 -0.74
CA ARG A 52 18.22 -7.76 -1.57
C ARG A 52 17.63 -6.94 -2.71
N GLY A 53 17.92 -5.64 -2.74
CA GLY A 53 17.39 -4.69 -3.70
C GLY A 53 15.87 -4.52 -3.59
N ASP A 54 15.34 -3.54 -4.30
CA ASP A 54 13.92 -3.24 -4.34
C ASP A 54 13.12 -4.40 -4.97
N ARG A 55 12.10 -4.87 -4.24
CA ARG A 55 11.22 -5.96 -4.69
C ARG A 55 9.77 -5.53 -4.65
N VAL A 56 9.10 -5.68 -5.79
CA VAL A 56 7.66 -5.45 -5.94
C VAL A 56 6.92 -6.78 -5.83
N TYR A 57 5.92 -6.81 -4.95
CA TYR A 57 4.99 -7.89 -4.73
C TYR A 57 3.57 -7.43 -5.09
N LEU A 58 2.85 -8.28 -5.80
CA LEU A 58 1.44 -8.09 -6.14
C LEU A 58 0.67 -9.21 -5.43
N LEU A 59 -0.11 -8.85 -4.42
CA LEU A 59 -0.97 -9.80 -3.71
C LEU A 59 -2.34 -9.79 -4.39
N ASP A 60 -2.73 -10.92 -4.97
CA ASP A 60 -4.09 -11.13 -5.46
C ASP A 60 -5.01 -11.45 -4.29
N VAL A 61 -5.89 -10.50 -4.01
CA VAL A 61 -6.87 -10.56 -2.92
C VAL A 61 -8.29 -10.46 -3.45
N LEU A 62 -8.48 -10.53 -4.77
CA LEU A 62 -9.80 -10.47 -5.38
C LEU A 62 -10.61 -11.68 -4.90
N ASP A 63 -11.79 -11.39 -4.34
CA ASP A 63 -12.70 -12.39 -3.78
C ASP A 63 -12.10 -13.24 -2.63
N SER A 64 -10.97 -12.80 -2.07
CA SER A 64 -10.29 -13.41 -0.94
C SER A 64 -10.10 -12.39 0.19
N GLN A 65 -11.20 -12.09 0.88
CA GLN A 65 -11.18 -11.16 2.02
C GLN A 65 -10.21 -11.63 3.12
N GLU A 66 -10.04 -12.93 3.28
CA GLU A 66 -9.13 -13.50 4.27
C GLU A 66 -7.66 -13.11 4.00
N ASN A 67 -7.22 -13.15 2.73
CA ASN A 67 -5.86 -12.74 2.37
C ASN A 67 -5.63 -11.25 2.67
N ALA A 68 -6.63 -10.40 2.38
CA ALA A 68 -6.58 -8.98 2.73
C ALA A 68 -6.58 -8.75 4.26
N ASP A 69 -7.36 -9.52 5.01
CA ASP A 69 -7.46 -9.41 6.47
C ASP A 69 -6.14 -9.78 7.16
N ILE A 70 -5.40 -10.77 6.64
CA ILE A 70 -4.07 -11.12 7.12
C ILE A 70 -3.12 -9.93 6.92
N PHE A 71 -3.12 -9.32 5.73
CA PHE A 71 -2.30 -8.14 5.45
C PHE A 71 -2.64 -6.99 6.39
N ILE A 72 -3.93 -6.69 6.57
CA ILE A 72 -4.39 -5.63 7.49
C ILE A 72 -3.92 -5.91 8.91
N LYS A 73 -4.14 -7.13 9.41
CA LYS A 73 -3.85 -7.53 10.78
C LYS A 73 -2.35 -7.50 11.10
N LYS A 74 -1.49 -7.86 10.14
CA LYS A 74 -0.04 -8.01 10.36
C LYS A 74 0.75 -6.76 9.99
N ILE A 75 0.34 -6.05 8.94
CA ILE A 75 1.10 -4.93 8.38
C ILE A 75 0.45 -3.58 8.73
N MET A 76 -0.83 -3.40 8.40
CA MET A 76 -1.47 -2.09 8.52
C MET A 76 -1.60 -1.62 9.96
N THR A 77 -1.89 -2.54 10.89
CA THR A 77 -2.01 -2.23 12.32
C THR A 77 -0.65 -2.07 13.03
N ASN A 78 0.43 -2.56 12.44
CA ASN A 78 1.75 -2.54 13.06
C ASN A 78 2.34 -1.12 12.99
N SER A 79 2.52 -0.47 14.14
CA SER A 79 3.06 0.89 14.22
C SER A 79 4.56 0.98 13.98
N GLN A 80 5.29 -0.15 14.07
CA GLN A 80 6.75 -0.18 13.87
C GLN A 80 7.15 -0.13 12.40
N ILE A 81 6.22 -0.41 11.49
CA ILE A 81 6.42 -0.36 10.05
C ILE A 81 5.80 0.95 9.56
N GLU A 82 6.56 1.78 8.87
CA GLU A 82 6.00 2.90 8.12
C GLU A 82 5.38 2.38 6.82
N LYS A 83 4.14 2.78 6.52
CA LYS A 83 3.53 2.50 5.22
C LYS A 83 3.35 3.80 4.45
N VAL A 84 4.02 3.89 3.31
CA VAL A 84 4.00 5.03 2.42
C VAL A 84 3.01 4.76 1.29
N PHE A 85 2.07 5.68 1.10
CA PHE A 85 1.08 5.63 0.02
C PHE A 85 1.08 6.96 -0.73
N HIS A 86 0.64 6.93 -1.99
CA HIS A 86 0.14 8.14 -2.65
C HIS A 86 -1.38 8.22 -2.44
N ASN A 87 -1.89 9.35 -1.94
CA ASN A 87 -3.32 9.51 -1.62
C ASN A 87 -3.89 8.45 -0.63
N ALA A 88 -3.15 8.16 0.45
CA ALA A 88 -3.42 7.10 1.44
C ALA A 88 -4.88 6.97 1.91
N LYS A 89 -5.64 8.07 1.94
CA LYS A 89 -7.04 8.07 2.40
C LYS A 89 -7.91 7.11 1.57
N TYR A 90 -7.62 6.96 0.28
CA TYR A 90 -8.36 6.08 -0.61
C TYR A 90 -8.09 4.61 -0.25
N ASP A 91 -6.83 4.20 -0.23
CA ASP A 91 -6.40 2.82 0.01
C ASP A 91 -6.72 2.34 1.43
N VAL A 92 -6.46 3.19 2.43
CA VAL A 92 -6.71 2.88 3.85
C VAL A 92 -8.20 2.62 4.13
N LYS A 93 -9.13 3.10 3.28
CA LYS A 93 -10.55 2.73 3.38
C LYS A 93 -10.77 1.23 3.28
N PHE A 94 -9.98 0.55 2.44
CA PHE A 94 -10.01 -0.89 2.21
C PHE A 94 -9.04 -1.62 3.15
N LEU A 95 -7.95 -0.97 3.55
CA LEU A 95 -6.88 -1.55 4.35
C LEU A 95 -6.98 -1.24 5.87
N GLY A 96 -8.16 -1.41 6.45
CA GLY A 96 -8.36 -1.38 7.92
C GLY A 96 -8.73 -0.02 8.54
N LYS A 97 -8.91 1.04 7.75
CA LYS A 97 -9.45 2.34 8.18
C LYS A 97 -8.69 2.90 9.39
N LYS A 98 -9.37 3.09 10.53
CA LYS A 98 -8.81 3.65 11.77
C LYS A 98 -7.80 2.72 12.46
N ALA A 99 -7.79 1.44 12.09
CA ALA A 99 -6.84 0.47 12.62
C ALA A 99 -5.44 0.64 12.00
N ALA A 100 -5.35 1.23 10.80
CA ALA A 100 -4.07 1.52 10.16
C ALA A 100 -3.26 2.52 10.99
N LYS A 101 -1.98 2.21 11.23
CA LYS A 101 -1.04 3.02 12.03
C LYS A 101 0.17 3.41 11.19
N ASN A 102 0.89 4.47 11.59
CA ASN A 102 2.16 4.89 10.97
C ASN A 102 2.08 4.97 9.43
N ILE A 103 1.19 5.85 8.96
CA ILE A 103 0.90 6.06 7.55
C ILE A 103 1.50 7.38 7.09
N THR A 104 2.30 7.33 6.03
CA THR A 104 2.84 8.49 5.34
C THR A 104 2.13 8.64 3.99
N CYS A 105 1.63 9.84 3.71
CA CYS A 105 0.92 10.13 2.46
C CYS A 105 1.71 11.14 1.62
N THR A 106 2.24 10.71 0.48
CA THR A 106 3.09 11.56 -0.37
C THR A 106 2.30 12.71 -1.01
N LEU A 107 1.00 12.52 -1.29
CA LEU A 107 0.12 13.60 -1.74
C LEU A 107 -0.01 14.73 -0.70
N GLU A 108 -0.11 14.38 0.58
CA GLU A 108 -0.19 15.38 1.66
C GLU A 108 1.15 16.07 1.91
N ILE A 109 2.27 15.41 1.62
CA ILE A 109 3.59 16.04 1.59
C ILE A 109 3.66 17.03 0.42
N ALA A 110 3.29 16.60 -0.80
CA ALA A 110 3.32 17.44 -1.99
C ALA A 110 2.50 18.72 -1.83
N LYS A 111 1.32 18.65 -1.20
CA LYS A 111 0.47 19.82 -0.89
C LYS A 111 1.11 20.86 0.02
N LYS A 112 2.12 20.46 0.82
CA LYS A 112 2.84 21.35 1.74
C LYS A 112 4.12 21.91 1.14
N LEU A 113 4.57 21.38 0.01
CA LEU A 113 5.78 21.87 -0.64
C LEU A 113 5.49 23.22 -1.31
N PRO A 114 6.34 24.23 -1.10
CA PRO A 114 6.20 25.50 -1.78
C PRO A 114 6.51 25.34 -3.28
N TYR A 115 5.88 26.18 -4.10
CA TYR A 115 5.97 26.11 -5.55
C TYR A 115 7.41 26.10 -6.10
N TYR A 116 8.33 26.83 -5.46
CA TYR A 116 9.73 26.87 -5.91
C TYR A 116 10.47 25.53 -5.71
N LEU A 117 10.00 24.62 -4.85
CA LEU A 117 10.52 23.26 -4.70
C LEU A 117 9.76 22.23 -5.55
N LEU A 118 8.48 22.49 -5.83
CA LEU A 118 7.63 21.63 -6.66
C LEU A 118 6.86 22.49 -7.67
N PRO A 119 7.48 22.88 -8.79
CA PRO A 119 6.92 23.84 -9.76
C PRO A 119 5.92 23.16 -10.69
N LEU A 120 4.85 22.62 -10.11
CA LEU A 120 3.76 21.95 -10.83
C LEU A 120 2.54 22.86 -10.94
N PRO A 121 1.80 22.81 -12.06
CA PRO A 121 0.60 23.63 -12.24
C PRO A 121 -0.57 23.20 -11.35
N ASN A 122 -0.59 21.93 -10.94
CA ASN A 122 -1.53 21.37 -9.97
C ASN A 122 -0.99 20.04 -9.42
N LEU A 123 -1.70 19.44 -8.47
CA LEU A 123 -1.33 18.20 -7.78
C LEU A 123 -2.29 17.05 -8.13
N THR A 124 -2.61 16.91 -9.42
CA THR A 124 -3.42 15.79 -9.93
C THR A 124 -2.53 14.63 -10.35
N LEU A 125 -3.10 13.43 -10.49
CA LEU A 125 -2.37 12.22 -10.93
C LEU A 125 -1.65 12.40 -12.28
N LYS A 126 -2.12 13.29 -13.16
CA LYS A 126 -1.48 13.55 -14.45
C LYS A 126 -0.17 14.34 -14.29
N THR A 127 -0.06 15.12 -13.22
CA THR A 127 0.99 16.11 -13.03
C THR A 127 1.92 15.79 -11.86
N LEU A 128 1.46 14.99 -10.90
CA LEU A 128 2.16 14.61 -9.68
C LEU A 128 2.49 13.12 -9.67
#